data_AF-A0A2V2AV56-F1
#
_entry.id   AF-A0A2V2AV56-F1
#
_cell.length_a   1.000
_cell.length_b   1.000
_cell.length_c   1.000
_cell.angle_alpha   90.00
_cell.angle_beta   90.00
_cell.angle_gamma   90.00
#
_symmetry.space_group_name_H-M   'P 1'
#
loop_
_entity.id
_entity.type
_entity.pdbx_description
1 polymer ?
#
loop_
_entity_poly.entity_id
_entity_poly.type
_entity_poly.pdbx_seq_one_letter_code
_entity_poly.pdbx_strand_id
1 'polypeptide(L)'
;MALVRGRPFDGRTLPWAEPVIQEMLSRITDTAHTLARRHTDGDTSDLDAARRTVLQALDIEETCEVLYRDLLHIEWAAGNPAVVRRTVARLQQMARTYDITLHTLTETTINLVLSDQPTGSPRSADPSSS
;
A
#
# COMPACT_ATOMS: atom_id res chain seq x y z
N MET A 1 15.83 10.76 -2.61
CA MET A 1 16.05 9.49 -3.32
C MET A 1 15.02 9.38 -4.42
N ALA A 2 15.42 9.11 -5.66
CA ALA A 2 14.48 8.86 -6.76
C ALA A 2 14.29 7.35 -6.90
N LEU A 3 13.05 6.88 -6.78
CA LEU A 3 12.70 5.49 -7.05
C LEU A 3 12.80 5.22 -8.57
N VAL A 4 13.10 3.97 -8.93
CA VAL A 4 13.11 3.49 -10.33
C VAL A 4 11.76 3.81 -10.99
N ARG A 5 11.75 4.17 -12.28
CA ARG A 5 10.52 4.42 -13.04
C ARG A 5 10.29 3.28 -14.03
N GLY A 6 9.06 2.75 -14.07
CA GLY A 6 8.67 1.67 -14.97
C GLY A 6 9.28 0.31 -14.60
N ARG A 7 8.91 -0.72 -15.37
CA ARG A 7 9.43 -2.08 -15.17
C ARG A 7 10.88 -2.22 -15.65
N PRO A 8 11.75 -2.96 -14.94
CA PRO A 8 13.10 -3.26 -15.41
C PRO A 8 13.07 -3.91 -16.80
N PHE A 9 13.95 -3.45 -17.70
CA PHE A 9 14.12 -3.99 -19.06
C PHE A 9 12.86 -3.99 -19.94
N ASP A 10 11.90 -3.09 -19.66
CA ASP A 10 10.69 -2.94 -20.48
C ASP A 10 11.01 -2.79 -21.98
N GLY A 11 10.27 -3.50 -22.82
CA GLY A 11 10.47 -3.55 -24.28
C GLY A 11 11.44 -4.61 -24.82
N ARG A 12 12.03 -5.50 -24.00
CA ARG A 12 12.88 -6.61 -24.48
C ARG A 12 12.60 -7.92 -23.74
N THR A 13 12.31 -9.01 -24.46
CA THR A 13 12.24 -10.36 -23.88
C THR A 13 13.63 -11.01 -23.90
N LEU A 14 14.25 -11.13 -22.72
CA LEU A 14 15.57 -11.71 -22.54
C LEU A 14 15.46 -12.86 -21.52
N PRO A 15 15.37 -14.13 -21.96
CA PRO A 15 15.13 -15.26 -21.05
C PRO A 15 16.18 -15.41 -19.94
N TRP A 16 17.42 -15.00 -20.18
CA TRP A 16 18.49 -15.00 -19.17
C TRP A 16 18.33 -13.90 -18.11
N ALA A 17 17.58 -12.84 -18.41
CA ALA A 17 17.41 -11.69 -17.53
C ALA A 17 16.25 -11.89 -16.54
N GLU A 18 15.38 -12.89 -16.76
CA GLU A 18 14.24 -13.18 -15.89
C GLU A 18 14.61 -13.27 -14.39
N PRO A 19 15.62 -14.08 -13.96
CA PRO A 19 16.00 -14.12 -12.55
C PRO A 19 16.49 -12.76 -12.00
N VAL A 20 17.14 -11.95 -12.85
CA VAL A 20 17.62 -10.62 -12.48
C VAL A 20 16.46 -9.63 -12.35
N ILE A 21 15.46 -9.72 -13.25
CA ILE A 21 14.23 -8.93 -13.19
C ILE A 21 13.49 -9.23 -11.88
N GLN A 22 13.31 -10.51 -11.54
CA GLN A 22 12.65 -10.91 -10.29
C GLN A 22 13.40 -10.41 -9.05
N GLU A 23 14.74 -10.46 -9.06
CA GLU A 23 15.55 -9.90 -7.97
C GLU A 23 15.38 -8.37 -7.86
N MET A 24 15.34 -7.65 -8.98
CA MET A 24 15.11 -6.21 -8.99
C MET A 24 13.72 -5.84 -8.46
N LEU A 25 12.67 -6.55 -8.88
CA LEU A 25 11.29 -6.33 -8.43
C LEU A 25 11.17 -6.56 -6.91
N SER A 26 11.80 -7.60 -6.39
CA SER A 26 11.87 -7.89 -4.96
C SER A 26 12.53 -6.75 -4.19
N ARG A 27 13.72 -6.30 -4.61
CA ARG A 27 14.44 -5.19 -3.95
C ARG A 27 13.69 -3.86 -4.01
N ILE A 28 13.00 -3.57 -5.12
CA ILE A 28 12.17 -2.37 -5.27
C ILE A 28 11.03 -2.40 -4.26
N THR A 29 10.34 -3.54 -4.18
CA THR A 29 9.22 -3.76 -3.24
C THR A 29 9.67 -3.60 -1.79
N ASP A 30 10.76 -4.26 -1.39
CA ASP A 30 11.30 -4.19 -0.03
C ASP A 30 11.72 -2.76 0.35
N THR A 31 12.36 -2.05 -0.59
CA THR A 31 12.77 -0.65 -0.38
C THR A 31 11.55 0.25 -0.22
N ALA A 32 10.53 0.09 -1.06
CA ALA A 32 9.31 0.87 -1.00
C ALA A 32 8.54 0.61 0.30
N HIS A 33 8.39 -0.65 0.71
CA HIS A 33 7.80 -1.03 1.99
C HIS A 33 8.54 -0.39 3.17
N THR A 34 9.87 -0.50 3.19
CA THR A 34 10.70 0.07 4.25
C THR A 34 10.58 1.60 4.32
N LEU A 35 10.56 2.28 3.17
CA LEU A 35 10.37 3.73 3.10
C LEU A 35 8.96 4.14 3.55
N ALA A 36 7.92 3.42 3.12
CA ALA A 36 6.54 3.68 3.53
C ALA A 36 6.41 3.59 5.06
N ARG A 37 6.94 2.51 5.65
CA ARG A 37 6.99 2.33 7.10
C ARG A 37 7.75 3.43 7.83
N ARG A 38 8.90 3.84 7.30
CA ARG A 38 9.67 4.94 7.89
C ARG A 38 8.90 6.26 7.88
N HIS A 39 8.14 6.52 6.82
CA HIS A 39 7.32 7.72 6.71
C HIS A 39 6.07 7.67 7.60
N THR A 40 5.50 6.50 7.88
CA THR A 40 4.36 6.36 8.79
C THR A 40 4.76 6.39 10.26
N ASP A 41 5.86 5.74 10.61
CA ASP A 41 6.27 5.46 12.00
C ASP A 41 7.14 6.57 12.62
N GLY A 42 7.55 7.58 11.84
CA GLY A 42 8.42 8.67 12.31
C GLY A 42 7.71 9.75 13.14
N ASP A 43 8.48 10.48 13.96
CA ASP A 43 8.00 11.59 14.82
C ASP A 43 7.25 12.70 14.04
N THR A 44 7.55 12.84 12.75
CA THR A 44 6.80 13.68 11.81
C THR A 44 6.35 12.79 10.65
N SER A 45 5.16 12.19 10.81
CA SER A 45 4.57 11.33 9.79
C SER A 45 4.33 12.10 8.49
N ASP A 46 4.83 11.59 7.36
CA ASP A 46 4.63 12.16 6.02
C ASP A 46 3.87 11.14 5.16
N LEU A 47 2.54 11.10 5.34
CA LEU A 47 1.66 10.17 4.64
C LEU A 47 1.63 10.41 3.14
N ASP A 48 1.86 11.63 2.67
CA ASP A 48 1.91 11.95 1.24
C ASP A 48 3.18 11.42 0.58
N ALA A 49 4.33 11.46 1.26
CA ALA A 49 5.55 10.81 0.80
C ALA A 49 5.42 9.27 0.83
N ALA A 50 4.81 8.71 1.87
CA ALA A 50 4.51 7.29 1.95
C ALA A 50 3.62 6.83 0.78
N ARG A 51 2.51 7.54 0.55
CA ARG A 51 1.57 7.26 -0.55
C ARG A 51 2.26 7.27 -1.91
N ARG A 52 3.04 8.32 -2.22
CA ARG A 52 3.76 8.43 -3.50
C ARG A 52 4.74 7.29 -3.71
N THR A 53 5.46 6.90 -2.65
CA THR A 53 6.42 5.79 -2.68
C THR A 53 5.73 4.47 -3.02
N VAL A 54 4.62 4.17 -2.34
CA VAL A 54 3.86 2.92 -2.55
C VAL A 54 3.21 2.88 -3.93
N LEU A 55 2.58 3.98 -4.37
CA LEU A 55 1.96 4.04 -5.70
C LEU A 55 2.99 3.84 -6.81
N GLN A 56 4.17 4.46 -6.69
CA GLN A 56 5.23 4.27 -7.68
C GLN A 56 5.73 2.82 -7.72
N ALA A 57 5.81 2.13 -6.58
CA ALA A 57 6.19 0.73 -6.54
C ALA A 57 5.09 -0.19 -7.09
N LEU A 58 3.81 0.12 -6.86
CA LEU A 58 2.67 -0.61 -7.45
C LEU A 58 2.57 -0.44 -8.97
N ASP A 59 3.04 0.67 -9.53
CA ASP A 59 3.13 0.85 -10.99
C ASP A 59 4.23 -0.04 -11.60
N ILE A 60 5.18 -0.51 -10.79
CA ILE A 60 6.25 -1.43 -11.21
C ILE A 60 5.82 -2.87 -11.00
N GLU A 61 5.40 -3.20 -9.77
CA GLU A 61 4.99 -4.53 -9.33
C GLU A 61 3.56 -4.51 -8.75
N GLU A 62 2.58 -4.59 -9.64
CA GLU A 62 1.17 -4.41 -9.30
C GLU A 62 0.54 -5.60 -8.56
N THR A 63 1.22 -6.74 -8.46
CA THR A 63 0.72 -7.93 -7.77
C THR A 63 1.17 -8.01 -6.31
N CYS A 64 2.01 -7.06 -5.87
CA CYS A 64 2.56 -7.11 -4.52
C CYS A 64 1.52 -6.76 -3.43
N GLU A 65 1.06 -7.78 -2.70
CA GLU A 65 0.12 -7.62 -1.58
C GLU A 65 0.66 -6.74 -0.43
N VAL A 66 1.97 -6.76 -0.18
CA VAL A 66 2.60 -5.94 0.87
C VAL A 66 2.34 -4.46 0.62
N LEU A 67 2.54 -4.01 -0.63
CA LEU A 67 2.34 -2.62 -1.03
C LEU A 67 0.86 -2.20 -0.95
N TYR A 68 -0.07 -3.11 -1.27
CA TYR A 68 -1.50 -2.82 -1.03
C TYR A 68 -1.82 -2.65 0.45
N ARG A 69 -1.25 -3.49 1.34
CA ARG A 69 -1.45 -3.32 2.79
C ARG A 69 -0.90 -1.98 3.28
N ASP A 70 0.28 -1.59 2.82
CA ASP A 70 0.85 -0.27 3.14
C ASP A 70 -0.07 0.86 2.67
N LEU A 71 -0.57 0.80 1.43
CA LEU A 71 -1.50 1.80 0.91
C LEU A 71 -2.80 1.86 1.70
N LEU A 72 -3.36 0.72 2.09
CA LEU A 72 -4.57 0.66 2.92
C LEU A 72 -4.34 1.32 4.28
N HIS A 73 -3.22 1.03 4.95
CA HIS A 73 -2.89 1.68 6.22
C HIS A 73 -2.67 3.19 6.06
N ILE A 74 -1.95 3.63 5.01
CA ILE A 74 -1.71 5.05 4.74
C ILE A 74 -3.03 5.81 4.53
N GLU A 75 -3.93 5.29 3.69
CA GLU A 75 -5.19 5.98 3.40
C GLU A 75 -6.18 5.92 4.55
N TRP A 76 -6.14 4.84 5.34
CA TRP A 76 -6.93 4.74 6.55
C TRP A 76 -6.46 5.75 7.61
N ALA A 77 -5.15 5.87 7.84
CA ALA A 77 -4.56 6.88 8.72
C ALA A 77 -4.80 8.32 8.24
N ALA A 78 -4.81 8.54 6.93
CA ALA A 78 -5.12 9.84 6.32
C ALA A 78 -6.62 10.21 6.36
N GLY A 79 -7.49 9.30 6.79
CA GLY A 79 -8.93 9.55 6.88
C GLY A 79 -9.66 9.55 5.53
N ASN A 80 -9.19 8.76 4.56
CA ASN A 80 -9.70 8.72 3.19
C ASN A 80 -10.51 7.44 2.87
N PRO A 81 -11.70 7.21 3.46
CA PRO A 81 -12.43 5.96 3.33
C PRO A 81 -12.88 5.65 1.89
N ALA A 82 -13.08 6.67 1.06
CA ALA A 82 -13.37 6.48 -0.36
C ALA A 82 -12.18 5.87 -1.13
N VAL A 83 -10.96 6.31 -0.80
CA VAL A 83 -9.73 5.77 -1.39
C VAL A 83 -9.47 4.36 -0.87
N VAL A 84 -9.67 4.12 0.44
CA VAL A 84 -9.60 2.76 1.04
C VAL A 84 -10.49 1.78 0.26
N ARG A 85 -11.78 2.10 0.07
CA ARG A 85 -12.71 1.23 -0.67
C ARG A 85 -12.26 0.98 -2.11
N ARG A 86 -11.73 2.00 -2.79
CA ARG A 86 -11.20 1.87 -4.16
C ARG A 86 -9.96 0.97 -4.20
N THR A 87 -9.06 1.10 -3.24
CA THR A 87 -7.86 0.27 -3.11
C THR A 87 -8.23 -1.19 -2.85
N VAL A 88 -9.19 -1.46 -1.96
CA VAL A 88 -9.71 -2.83 -1.74
C VAL A 88 -10.29 -3.41 -3.03
N ALA A 89 -11.12 -2.66 -3.75
CA ALA A 89 -11.69 -3.12 -5.02
C ALA A 89 -10.62 -3.43 -6.07
N ARG A 90 -9.56 -2.59 -6.16
CA ARG A 90 -8.42 -2.82 -7.05
C ARG A 90 -7.66 -4.09 -6.67
N LEU A 91 -7.36 -4.29 -5.39
CA LEU A 91 -6.69 -5.48 -4.88
C LEU A 91 -7.49 -6.76 -5.15
N GLN A 92 -8.79 -6.75 -4.90
CA GLN A 92 -9.66 -7.89 -5.21
C GLN A 92 -9.74 -8.17 -6.72
N GLN A 93 -9.75 -7.12 -7.55
CA GLN A 93 -9.71 -7.29 -9.00
C GLN A 93 -8.37 -7.86 -9.46
N MET A 94 -7.25 -7.40 -8.91
CA MET A 94 -5.93 -7.94 -9.16
C MET A 94 -5.88 -9.43 -8.83
N ALA A 95 -6.33 -9.82 -7.63
CA ALA A 95 -6.38 -11.22 -7.19
C ALA A 95 -7.17 -12.12 -8.16
N ARG A 96 -8.35 -11.67 -8.61
CA ARG A 96 -9.14 -12.40 -9.63
C ARG A 96 -8.46 -12.46 -10.99
N THR A 97 -7.79 -11.39 -11.40
CA THR A 97 -7.17 -11.28 -12.73
C THR A 97 -5.97 -12.22 -12.86
N TYR A 98 -5.19 -12.35 -11.79
CA TYR A 98 -3.98 -13.17 -11.73
C TYR A 98 -4.20 -14.55 -11.08
N ASP A 99 -5.45 -14.89 -10.72
CA ASP A 99 -5.80 -16.13 -10.01
C ASP A 99 -4.99 -16.34 -8.71
N ILE A 100 -4.80 -15.25 -7.96
CA ILE A 100 -4.04 -15.22 -6.70
C ILE A 100 -5.00 -15.35 -5.53
N THR A 101 -4.72 -16.32 -4.65
CA THR A 101 -5.32 -16.36 -3.31
C THR A 101 -4.61 -15.35 -2.42
N LEU A 102 -5.36 -14.38 -1.88
CA LEU A 102 -4.80 -13.37 -0.99
C LEU A 102 -4.25 -13.98 0.29
N HIS A 103 -3.14 -13.43 0.76
CA HIS A 103 -2.58 -13.80 2.04
C HIS A 103 -3.51 -13.40 3.20
N THR A 104 -3.64 -14.23 4.25
CA THR A 104 -4.53 -13.98 5.39
C THR A 104 -4.31 -12.62 6.08
N LEU A 105 -3.05 -12.17 6.14
CA LEU A 105 -2.71 -10.85 6.66
C LEU A 105 -3.38 -9.73 5.84
N THR A 106 -3.43 -9.88 4.51
CA THR A 106 -4.10 -8.93 3.60
C THR A 106 -5.61 -8.91 3.85
N GLU A 107 -6.24 -10.07 3.98
CA GLU A 107 -7.66 -10.18 4.29
C GLU A 107 -8.00 -9.52 5.64
N THR A 108 -7.14 -9.74 6.64
CA THR A 108 -7.28 -9.13 7.96
C THR A 108 -7.15 -7.61 7.89
N THR A 109 -6.18 -7.09 7.12
CA THR A 109 -6.05 -5.63 6.87
C THR A 109 -7.29 -5.07 6.19
N ILE A 110 -7.84 -5.73 5.17
CA ILE A 110 -9.07 -5.31 4.48
C ILE A 110 -10.23 -5.22 5.49
N ASN A 111 -10.42 -6.26 6.29
CA ASN A 111 -11.50 -6.29 7.28
C ASN A 111 -11.36 -5.18 8.30
N LEU A 112 -10.13 -4.90 8.78
CA LEU A 112 -9.85 -3.83 9.73
C LEU A 112 -10.24 -2.45 9.17
N VAL A 113 -9.70 -2.09 8.00
CA VAL A 113 -9.88 -0.74 7.42
C VAL A 113 -11.29 -0.47 6.89
N LEU A 114 -12.08 -1.52 6.64
CA LEU A 114 -13.49 -1.40 6.27
C LEU A 114 -14.43 -1.35 7.48
N SER A 115 -14.02 -1.92 8.62
CA SER A 115 -14.84 -1.96 9.83
C SER A 115 -14.73 -0.68 10.66
N ASP A 116 -13.61 0.04 10.58
CA ASP A 116 -13.35 1.21 11.43
C ASP A 116 -13.52 2.56 10.70
N GLN A 117 -13.98 3.59 11.43
CA GLN A 117 -13.80 4.99 11.02
C GLN A 117 -12.40 5.43 11.47
N PRO A 118 -11.72 6.32 10.73
CA PRO A 118 -10.40 6.80 11.14
C PRO A 118 -10.47 7.33 12.59
N THR A 119 -9.53 6.93 13.45
CA THR A 119 -9.44 7.41 14.83
C THR A 119 -9.22 8.92 14.84
N GLY A 120 -10.33 9.67 14.87
CA GLY A 120 -10.32 11.11 14.61
C GLY A 120 -11.64 11.79 14.96
N SER A 121 -12.12 11.61 16.20
CA SER A 121 -12.93 12.61 16.90
C SER A 121 -12.88 12.31 18.41
N PRO A 122 -12.23 13.16 19.24
CA PRO A 122 -12.48 13.10 20.67
C PRO A 122 -13.96 13.44 20.83
N ARG A 123 -14.75 12.47 21.31
CA ARG A 123 -16.09 12.72 21.84
C ARG A 123 -15.92 13.80 22.90
N SER A 124 -16.22 15.04 22.52
CA SER A 124 -16.30 16.18 23.41
C SER A 124 -17.18 15.75 24.57
N ALA A 125 -16.56 15.65 25.74
CA ALA A 125 -17.28 15.59 26.99
C ALA A 125 -18.25 16.77 26.97
N ASP A 126 -19.53 16.48 27.13
CA ASP A 126 -20.54 17.48 27.39
C ASP A 126 -20.78 17.45 28.91
N PRO A 127 -20.27 18.43 29.68
CA PRO A 127 -20.63 18.59 31.07
C PRO A 127 -21.69 19.69 31.16
N SER A 128 -22.97 19.33 31.15
CA SER A 128 -24.12 20.13 31.61
C SER A 128 -25.35 19.21 31.58
N SER A 129 -26.19 19.09 32.59
CA SER A 129 -26.82 20.13 33.42
C SER A 129 -27.23 19.50 34.77
N SER A 130 -26.96 20.17 35.89
CA SER A 130 -27.85 21.06 36.69
C SER A 130 -28.62 20.33 37.78
#